data_AF-B4H859-F1
#
_entry.id   AF-B4H859-F1
#
_cell.length_a   1.000
_cell.length_b   1.000
_cell.length_c   1.000
_cell.angle_alpha   90.00
_cell.angle_beta   90.00
_cell.angle_gamma   90.00
#
_symmetry.space_group_name_H-M   'P 1'
#
loop_
_entity.id
_entity.type
_entity.pdbx_description
1 polymer ?
#
loop_
_entity_poly.entity_id
_entity_poly.type
_entity_poly.pdbx_seq_one_letter_code
_entity_poly.pdbx_strand_id
1 'polypeptide(L)'
;MRKRDLHILTTNIYTYTGDQRFSVIHPPSSEDWDLKIDYAQPRDSGIYECQVNTEPKINLAIILDIAAESEARDLNSDRRYYDSKAARAKILGSTEIHVKRDSTIALACSVNMHASSVLW
;
A
#
# COMPACT_ATOMS: atom_id res chain seq x y z
N MET A 1 -6.80 -2.60 2.83
CA MET A 1 -7.80 -1.83 3.56
C MET A 1 -7.19 -0.54 4.06
N ARG A 2 -7.93 0.57 4.05
CA ARG A 2 -7.58 1.76 4.83
C ARG A 2 -7.95 1.53 6.30
N LYS A 3 -6.99 1.53 7.21
CA LYS A 3 -7.22 1.11 8.61
C LYS A 3 -8.05 2.09 9.42
N ARG A 4 -7.97 3.40 9.16
CA ARG A 4 -8.63 4.43 10.00
C ARG A 4 -10.15 4.28 10.07
N ASP A 5 -10.75 3.70 9.03
CA ASP A 5 -12.20 3.53 8.86
C ASP A 5 -12.58 2.14 8.35
N LEU A 6 -11.62 1.21 8.34
CA LEU A 6 -11.78 -0.17 7.87
C LEU A 6 -12.38 -0.26 6.45
N HIS A 7 -12.14 0.76 5.62
CA HIS A 7 -12.71 0.83 4.29
C HIS A 7 -11.89 0.01 3.31
N ILE A 8 -12.57 -0.85 2.55
CA ILE A 8 -11.98 -1.59 1.44
C ILE A 8 -11.85 -0.62 0.28
N LEU A 9 -10.62 -0.37 -0.16
CA LEU A 9 -10.36 0.54 -1.28
C LEU A 9 -10.44 -0.20 -2.59
N THR A 10 -9.83 -1.39 -2.65
CA THR A 10 -9.84 -2.23 -3.84
C THR A 10 -9.90 -3.72 -3.48
N THR A 11 -10.42 -4.53 -4.39
CA THR A 11 -10.26 -5.99 -4.37
C THR A 11 -9.93 -6.44 -5.78
N ASN A 12 -8.80 -7.11 -5.95
CA ASN A 12 -8.21 -7.43 -7.24
C ASN A 12 -8.11 -6.17 -8.10
N ILE A 13 -8.76 -6.17 -9.27
CA ILE A 13 -8.77 -5.05 -10.22
C ILE A 13 -9.94 -4.07 -10.02
N TYR A 14 -10.76 -4.26 -8.98
CA TYR A 14 -11.97 -3.46 -8.74
C TYR A 14 -11.77 -2.46 -7.60
N THR A 15 -12.25 -1.24 -7.78
CA THR A 15 -12.22 -0.16 -6.77
C THR A 15 -13.58 -0.03 -6.07
N TYR A 16 -13.58 0.11 -4.74
CA TYR A 16 -14.77 0.15 -3.87
C TYR A 16 -14.93 1.46 -3.09
N THR A 17 -14.22 2.51 -3.49
CA THR A 17 -14.35 3.87 -2.97
C THR A 17 -14.97 4.80 -4.02
N GLY A 18 -15.73 5.80 -3.57
CA GLY A 18 -16.26 6.86 -4.44
C GLY A 18 -15.21 7.93 -4.82
N ASP A 19 -14.04 7.90 -4.20
CA ASP A 19 -12.94 8.81 -4.51
C ASP A 19 -12.18 8.31 -5.76
N GLN A 20 -12.40 8.98 -6.90
CA GLN A 20 -11.85 8.62 -8.22
C GLN A 20 -10.33 8.66 -8.29
N ARG A 21 -9.66 9.25 -7.30
CA ARG A 21 -8.20 9.28 -7.22
C ARG A 21 -7.60 7.91 -6.91
N PHE A 22 -8.38 7.01 -6.32
CA PHE A 22 -7.94 5.68 -5.94
C PHE A 22 -8.19 4.70 -7.08
N SER A 23 -7.16 3.98 -7.48
CA SER A 23 -7.24 2.92 -8.48
C SER A 23 -6.21 1.83 -8.18
N VAL A 24 -6.29 0.72 -8.90
CA VAL A 24 -5.33 -0.37 -8.80
C VAL A 24 -4.55 -0.51 -10.10
N ILE A 25 -3.24 -0.68 -9.99
CA ILE A 25 -2.37 -1.05 -11.09
C ILE A 25 -1.99 -2.51 -10.88
N HIS A 26 -2.32 -3.35 -11.86
CA HIS A 26 -1.97 -4.76 -11.88
C HIS A 26 -1.52 -5.13 -13.29
N PRO A 27 -0.21 -5.16 -13.56
CA PRO A 27 0.30 -5.55 -14.86
C PRO A 27 -0.09 -6.99 -15.23
N PRO A 28 -0.40 -7.30 -16.50
CA PRO A 28 -0.74 -8.66 -16.91
C PRO A 28 0.35 -9.66 -16.53
N SER A 29 -0.06 -10.80 -15.95
CA SER A 29 0.83 -11.88 -15.51
C SER A 29 1.84 -11.48 -14.40
N SER A 30 1.60 -10.38 -13.69
CA SER A 30 2.39 -10.01 -12.50
C SER A 30 1.72 -10.50 -11.22
N GLU A 31 2.49 -10.70 -10.16
CA GLU A 31 2.01 -10.90 -8.79
C GLU A 31 2.04 -9.58 -7.99
N ASP A 32 2.04 -8.45 -8.70
CA ASP A 32 2.06 -7.10 -8.14
C ASP A 32 0.67 -6.47 -8.21
N TRP A 33 0.18 -5.98 -7.07
CA TRP A 33 -1.05 -5.21 -6.94
C TRP A 33 -0.77 -3.89 -6.24
N ASP A 34 -0.69 -2.83 -7.02
CA ASP A 34 -0.34 -1.51 -6.51
C ASP A 34 -1.58 -0.65 -6.34
N LEU A 35 -1.79 -0.10 -5.14
CA LEU A 35 -2.81 0.92 -4.91
C LEU A 35 -2.27 2.27 -5.39
N LYS A 36 -2.84 2.79 -6.47
CA LYS A 36 -2.53 4.12 -7.00
C LYS A 36 -3.45 5.17 -6.38
N ILE A 37 -2.87 6.28 -5.92
CA ILE A 37 -3.59 7.46 -5.44
C ILE A 37 -3.11 8.67 -6.23
N ASP A 38 -3.97 9.22 -7.07
CA ASP A 38 -3.69 10.46 -7.81
C ASP A 38 -3.96 11.68 -6.92
N TYR A 39 -3.18 12.76 -7.11
CA TYR A 39 -3.32 14.02 -6.38
C TYR A 39 -3.39 13.82 -4.85
N ALA A 40 -2.37 13.17 -4.28
CA ALA A 40 -2.33 12.82 -2.87
C ALA A 40 -2.46 14.06 -1.97
N GLN A 41 -3.34 14.00 -0.97
CA GLN A 41 -3.62 15.10 -0.05
C GLN A 41 -3.18 14.73 1.38
N PRO A 42 -2.87 15.70 2.27
CA PRO A 42 -2.52 15.40 3.67
C PRO A 42 -3.58 14.56 4.40
N ARG A 43 -4.85 14.67 4.01
CA ARG A 43 -5.95 13.83 4.55
C ARG A 43 -5.86 12.36 4.15
N ASP A 44 -5.01 11.99 3.20
CA ASP A 44 -4.81 10.60 2.80
C ASP A 44 -3.72 9.93 3.65
N SER A 45 -3.01 10.67 4.52
CA SER A 45 -2.10 10.08 5.51
C SER A 45 -2.82 9.06 6.40
N GLY A 46 -2.14 7.98 6.76
CA GLY A 46 -2.65 6.92 7.61
C GLY A 46 -2.09 5.55 7.26
N ILE A 47 -2.65 4.51 7.88
CA ILE A 47 -2.23 3.13 7.67
C ILE A 47 -3.10 2.49 6.58
N TYR A 48 -2.43 1.92 5.57
CA TYR A 48 -3.01 1.13 4.49
C TYR A 48 -2.52 -0.30 4.62
N GLU A 49 -3.38 -1.28 4.45
CA GLU A 49 -3.02 -2.69 4.61
C GLU A 49 -3.30 -3.48 3.34
N CYS A 50 -2.28 -4.03 2.70
CA CYS A 50 -2.49 -5.06 1.69
C CYS A 50 -2.84 -6.38 2.41
N GLN A 51 -3.96 -7.00 2.04
CA GLN A 51 -4.34 -8.34 2.51
C GLN A 51 -4.34 -9.30 1.33
N VAL A 52 -3.64 -10.42 1.48
CA VAL A 52 -3.51 -11.45 0.45
C VAL A 52 -4.25 -12.70 0.93
N ASN A 53 -5.17 -13.19 0.10
CA ASN A 53 -5.95 -14.37 0.39
C ASN A 53 -5.19 -15.66 0.03
N THR A 54 -4.23 -15.99 0.90
CA THR A 54 -3.46 -17.24 0.89
C THR A 54 -3.77 -18.07 2.13
N GLU A 55 -3.35 -19.33 2.16
CA GLU A 55 -3.37 -20.17 3.35
C GLU A 55 -1.92 -20.51 3.73
N PRO A 56 -1.38 -19.99 4.87
CA PRO A 56 -2.02 -19.08 5.83
C PRO A 56 -2.18 -17.66 5.27
N LYS A 57 -3.10 -16.86 5.87
CA LYS A 57 -3.33 -15.46 5.46
C LYS A 57 -2.07 -14.61 5.61
N ILE A 58 -1.82 -13.77 4.62
CA ILE A 58 -0.71 -12.80 4.62
C ILE A 58 -1.29 -11.39 4.59
N ASN A 59 -0.73 -10.48 5.38
CA ASN A 59 -1.06 -9.07 5.35
C ASN A 59 0.19 -8.19 5.49
N LEU A 60 0.07 -6.94 5.05
CA LEU A 60 1.15 -5.97 5.04
C LEU A 60 0.60 -4.57 5.28
N ALA A 61 0.93 -3.98 6.43
CA ALA A 61 0.56 -2.61 6.76
C ALA A 61 1.66 -1.61 6.34
N ILE A 62 1.26 -0.51 5.72
CA ILE A 62 2.09 0.59 5.24
C ILE A 62 1.59 1.87 5.90
N ILE A 63 2.53 2.66 6.44
CA ILE A 63 2.25 3.99 6.97
C ILE A 63 2.53 4.99 5.85
N LEU A 64 1.49 5.68 5.39
CA LEU A 64 1.59 6.77 4.42
C LEU A 64 1.53 8.10 5.17
N ASP A 65 2.53 8.95 4.96
CA ASP A 65 2.49 10.33 5.41
C ASP A 65 2.71 11.32 4.25
N ILE A 66 1.80 12.29 4.14
CA ILE A 66 1.79 13.31 3.09
C ILE A 66 1.98 14.67 3.76
N ALA A 67 3.24 15.09 3.84
CA ALA A 67 3.59 16.39 4.40
C ALA A 67 3.26 17.53 3.41
N ALA A 68 2.71 18.62 3.94
CA ALA A 68 2.78 19.92 3.27
C ALA A 68 4.25 20.37 3.28
N GLU A 69 4.69 21.11 2.26
CA GLU A 69 6.08 21.35 1.84
C GLU A 69 7.09 21.90 2.89
N SER A 70 6.77 22.02 4.17
CA SER A 70 7.64 22.60 5.21
C SER A 70 8.20 21.64 6.26
N GLU A 71 7.92 20.33 6.24
CA GLU A 71 8.38 19.43 7.32
C GLU A 71 8.97 18.08 6.85
N ALA A 72 9.75 18.08 5.76
CA ALA A 72 10.65 16.96 5.50
C ALA A 72 11.84 17.02 6.48
N ARG A 73 11.60 16.67 7.75
CA ARG A 73 12.68 16.35 8.69
C ARG A 73 13.08 14.90 8.46
N ASP A 74 14.36 14.70 8.13
CA ASP A 74 15.00 13.40 8.01
C ASP A 74 14.85 12.60 9.31
N LEU A 75 13.82 11.75 9.38
CA LEU A 75 13.67 10.75 10.43
C LEU A 75 14.15 9.40 9.89
N ASN A 76 15.43 9.17 10.10
CA ASN A 76 16.06 7.86 10.03
C ASN A 76 15.47 7.00 11.17
N SER A 77 14.42 6.23 10.89
CA SER A 77 13.69 5.45 11.91
C SER A 77 13.62 3.97 11.57
N ASP A 78 14.37 3.20 12.37
CA ASP A 78 14.26 1.78 12.70
C ASP A 78 13.90 0.76 11.61
N ARG A 79 14.98 0.12 11.11
CA ARG A 79 14.97 -1.19 10.44
C ARG A 79 14.31 -2.25 11.34
N ARG A 80 13.03 -2.55 11.11
CA ARG A 80 12.44 -3.82 11.55
C ARG A 80 12.95 -4.95 10.68
N TYR A 81 13.78 -5.81 11.27
CA TYR A 81 14.29 -7.05 10.73
C TYR A 81 13.14 -8.07 10.56
N TYR A 82 12.81 -8.42 9.31
CA TYR A 82 11.75 -9.39 8.99
C TYR A 82 12.33 -10.67 8.38
N ASP A 83 12.04 -11.79 9.04
CA ASP A 83 12.40 -13.18 8.73
C ASP A 83 12.14 -13.56 7.27
N SER A 84 13.17 -14.09 6.60
CA SER A 84 13.28 -14.31 5.16
C SER A 84 12.70 -15.63 4.64
N LYS A 85 12.00 -16.42 5.48
CA LYS A 85 11.53 -17.77 5.11
C LYS A 85 10.02 -18.02 5.02
N ALA A 86 9.18 -17.00 5.12
CA ALA A 86 7.73 -17.14 4.89
C ALA A 86 7.32 -16.75 3.46
N ALA A 87 6.19 -17.26 2.98
CA ALA A 87 5.47 -16.61 1.88
C ALA A 87 5.17 -15.16 2.29
N ARG A 88 5.63 -14.19 1.51
CA ARG A 88 5.65 -12.78 1.89
C ARG A 88 5.08 -11.94 0.78
N ALA A 89 4.15 -11.07 1.17
CA ALA A 89 3.95 -9.81 0.47
C ALA A 89 5.23 -8.97 0.67
N LYS A 90 5.94 -8.66 -0.41
CA LYS A 90 7.16 -7.88 -0.48
C LYS A 90 6.82 -6.47 -0.96
N ILE A 91 7.34 -5.48 -0.26
CA ILE A 91 7.31 -4.08 -0.72
C ILE A 91 8.53 -3.86 -1.60
N LEU A 92 8.32 -3.33 -2.80
CA LEU A 92 9.39 -2.70 -3.57
C LEU A 92 9.58 -1.28 -2.99
N GLY A 93 10.31 -1.13 -1.87
CA GLY A 93 10.51 0.18 -1.20
C GLY A 93 10.48 0.15 0.35
N SER A 94 10.36 1.33 0.98
CA SER A 94 10.23 1.54 2.43
C SER A 94 8.78 1.30 2.90
N THR A 95 8.58 0.75 4.12
CA THR A 95 7.26 0.60 4.78
C THR A 95 6.63 1.91 5.23
N GLU A 96 7.45 2.97 5.21
CA GLU A 96 7.09 4.34 5.54
C GLU A 96 7.45 5.21 4.33
N ILE A 97 6.43 5.82 3.73
CA ILE A 97 6.56 6.61 2.50
C ILE A 97 6.12 8.04 2.82
N HIS A 98 7.07 8.96 2.69
CA HIS A 98 6.81 10.40 2.78
C HIS A 98 6.68 10.96 1.37
N VAL A 99 5.52 11.54 1.06
CA VAL A 99 5.28 12.09 -0.28
C VAL A 99 4.79 13.51 -0.22
N LYS A 100 5.23 14.30 -1.20
CA LYS A 100 4.73 15.66 -1.42
C LYS A 100 3.25 15.65 -1.79
N ARG A 101 2.54 16.67 -1.34
CA ARG A 101 1.17 16.96 -1.80
C ARG A 101 1.07 16.96 -3.34
N ASP A 102 -0.08 16.53 -3.83
CA ASP A 102 -0.47 16.49 -5.24
C ASP A 102 0.34 15.52 -6.11
N SER A 103 1.24 14.75 -5.50
CA SER A 103 1.93 13.66 -6.18
C SER A 103 0.97 12.53 -6.50
N THR A 104 1.21 11.84 -7.62
CA THR A 104 0.68 10.49 -7.84
C THR A 104 1.56 9.50 -7.11
N ILE A 105 0.96 8.66 -6.29
CA ILE A 105 1.66 7.64 -5.49
C ILE A 105 1.14 6.25 -5.82
N ALA A 106 1.99 5.25 -5.68
CA ALA A 106 1.64 3.85 -5.76
C ALA A 106 2.15 3.14 -4.51
N LEU A 107 1.23 2.58 -3.71
CA LEU A 107 1.58 1.67 -2.62
C LEU A 107 1.68 0.27 -3.20
N ALA A 108 2.89 -0.30 -3.21
CA ALA A 108 3.14 -1.57 -3.87
C ALA A 108 2.90 -2.77 -2.94
N CYS A 109 2.22 -3.79 -3.46
CA CYS A 109 2.08 -5.09 -2.82
C CYS A 109 2.42 -6.19 -3.82
N SER A 110 3.66 -6.69 -3.73
CA SER A 110 4.15 -7.80 -4.54
C SER A 110 4.05 -9.09 -3.73
N VAL A 111 3.58 -10.20 -4.29
CA VAL A 111 3.49 -11.48 -3.57
C VAL A 111 4.48 -12.48 -4.18
N ASN A 112 5.22 -13.23 -3.36
CA ASN A 112 6.17 -14.23 -3.85
C ASN A 112 5.55 -15.62 -4.13
N MET A 113 4.23 -15.71 -4.13
CA MET A 113 3.46 -16.92 -4.37
C MET A 113 2.12 -16.58 -5.03
N HIS A 114 1.51 -17.55 -5.70
CA HIS A 114 0.18 -17.38 -6.32
C HIS A 114 -0.89 -17.09 -5.25
N ALA A 115 -1.56 -15.94 -5.38
CA ALA A 115 -2.67 -15.53 -4.52
C ALA A 115 -4.00 -15.58 -5.29
N SER A 116 -5.06 -16.09 -4.66
CA SER A 116 -6.40 -16.09 -5.29
C SER A 116 -7.05 -14.71 -5.32
N SER A 117 -6.67 -13.83 -4.39
CA SER A 117 -7.09 -12.43 -4.39
C SER A 117 -6.21 -11.54 -3.50
N VAL A 118 -6.19 -10.25 -3.83
CA VAL A 118 -5.52 -9.20 -3.05
C VAL A 118 -6.48 -8.04 -2.77
N LEU A 119 -6.37 -7.46 -1.57
CA LEU A 119 -7.25 -6.41 -1.07
C LEU A 119 -6.46 -5.24 -0.49
N TRP A 120 -6.90 -4.02 -0.84
CA TRP A 120 -6.43 -2.73 -0.29
C TRP A 120 -7.56 -1.89 0.31
#